data_AF-A0A942XSP1-F1
#
_entry.id   AF-A0A942XSP1-F1
#
_cell.length_a   1.000
_cell.length_b   1.000
_cell.length_c   1.000
_cell.angle_alpha   90.00
_cell.angle_beta   90.00
_cell.angle_gamma   90.00
#
_symmetry.space_group_name_H-M   'P 1'
#
loop_
_entity.id
_entity.type
_entity.pdbx_description
1 polymer ?
#
loop_
_entity_poly.entity_id
_entity_poly.type
_entity_poly.pdbx_seq_one_letter_code
_entity_poly.pdbx_strand_id
1 'polypeptide(L)'
;MKEITINGKATPIHFGMKAIAEFTKRQESDFAGNITTTAAVGSIDSIVALTAVGLNEGARRSGSECRYTEDDVWDIFDNEPHLVLEITQLFVDSIAPLTDKLGGMVKNGRAAARKR
;
A
#
# COMPACT_ATOMS: atom_id res chain seq x y z
N MET A 1 -2.27 -11.44 7.08
CA MET A 1 -3.22 -10.32 6.85
C MET A 1 -3.04 -9.38 8.02
N LYS A 2 -3.09 -8.06 7.82
CA LYS A 2 -3.00 -7.08 8.92
C LYS A 2 -4.40 -6.51 9.18
N GLU A 3 -4.59 -5.92 10.34
CA GLU A 3 -5.84 -5.28 10.75
C GLU A 3 -5.52 -3.91 11.32
N ILE A 4 -6.42 -2.95 11.13
CA ILE A 4 -6.44 -1.67 11.82
C ILE A 4 -7.74 -1.54 12.59
N THR A 5 -7.74 -0.75 13.66
CA THR A 5 -8.95 -0.49 14.42
C THR A 5 -9.59 0.77 13.87
N ILE A 6 -10.81 0.65 13.32
CA ILE A 6 -11.62 1.80 12.87
C ILE A 6 -12.89 1.81 13.71
N ASN A 7 -13.20 2.91 14.39
CA ASN A 7 -14.37 3.03 15.26
C ASN A 7 -14.49 1.87 16.29
N GLY A 8 -13.36 1.44 16.86
CA GLY A 8 -13.31 0.32 17.81
C GLY A 8 -13.49 -1.08 17.19
N LYS A 9 -13.58 -1.18 15.85
CA LYS A 9 -13.72 -2.46 15.13
C LYS A 9 -12.43 -2.82 14.41
N ALA A 10 -11.94 -4.04 14.65
CA ALA A 10 -10.86 -4.63 13.88
C ALA A 10 -11.28 -4.79 12.40
N THR A 11 -10.58 -4.08 11.52
CA THR A 11 -10.89 -3.96 10.11
C THR A 11 -9.70 -4.48 9.29
N PRO A 12 -9.91 -5.49 8.43
CA PRO A 12 -8.83 -6.10 7.66
C PRO A 12 -8.29 -5.13 6.62
N ILE A 13 -6.97 -5.05 6.54
CA ILE A 13 -6.26 -4.22 5.55
C ILE A 13 -5.14 -5.03 4.89
N HIS A 14 -4.98 -4.88 3.58
CA HIS A 14 -3.93 -5.57 2.84
C HIS A 14 -3.31 -4.74 1.73
N PHE A 15 -2.00 -4.52 1.83
CA PHE A 15 -1.19 -3.92 0.78
C PHE A 15 -0.42 -4.99 0.01
N GLY A 16 -0.70 -5.08 -1.28
CA GLY A 16 -0.01 -5.95 -2.22
C GLY A 16 0.29 -5.22 -3.53
N MET A 17 0.55 -5.95 -4.61
CA MET A 17 0.93 -5.37 -5.91
C MET A 17 -0.06 -4.33 -6.46
N LYS A 18 -1.37 -4.47 -6.17
CA LYS A 18 -2.37 -3.46 -6.54
C LYS A 18 -2.16 -2.12 -5.83
N ALA A 19 -1.83 -2.14 -4.55
CA ALA A 19 -1.54 -0.94 -3.79
C ALA A 19 -0.26 -0.26 -4.30
N ILE A 20 0.76 -1.05 -4.66
CA ILE A 20 1.98 -0.53 -5.28
C ILE A 20 1.67 0.12 -6.64
N ALA A 21 0.88 -0.56 -7.49
CA ALA A 21 0.51 -0.01 -8.79
C ALA A 21 -0.23 1.33 -8.65
N GLU A 22 -1.18 1.41 -7.72
CA GLU A 22 -1.93 2.64 -7.46
C GLU A 22 -1.03 3.77 -6.95
N PHE A 23 -0.11 3.45 -6.03
CA PHE A 23 0.88 4.38 -5.52
C PHE A 23 1.80 4.95 -6.61
N THR A 24 2.31 4.10 -7.49
CA THR A 24 3.21 4.52 -8.57
C THR A 24 2.53 5.39 -9.62
N LYS A 25 1.23 5.16 -9.90
CA LYS A 25 0.47 6.01 -10.83
C LYS A 25 0.34 7.44 -10.31
N ARG A 26 0.12 7.61 -9.01
CA ARG A 26 -0.12 8.93 -8.39
C ARG A 26 1.14 9.77 -8.21
N GLN A 27 2.31 9.14 -8.17
CA GLN A 27 3.58 9.85 -8.02
C GLN A 27 4.26 10.20 -9.34
N GLU A 28 3.62 10.00 -10.50
CA GLU A 28 4.19 10.26 -11.83
C GLU A 28 5.64 9.74 -11.99
N SER A 29 5.98 8.61 -11.36
CA SER A 29 7.38 8.21 -11.19
C SER A 29 7.61 6.73 -11.42
N ASP A 30 8.85 6.42 -11.82
CA ASP A 30 9.25 5.08 -12.20
C ASP A 30 9.32 4.15 -10.98
N PHE A 31 8.73 2.96 -11.13
CA PHE A 31 8.55 1.94 -10.08
C PHE A 31 9.86 1.60 -9.35
N ALA A 32 11.00 1.69 -10.04
CA ALA A 32 12.31 1.36 -9.52
C ALA A 32 12.95 2.45 -8.63
N GLY A 33 12.53 3.72 -8.74
CA GLY A 33 13.19 4.85 -8.09
C GLY A 33 12.65 5.22 -6.71
N ASN A 34 11.35 5.02 -6.46
CA ASN A 34 10.66 5.59 -5.29
C ASN A 34 10.23 4.59 -4.23
N ILE A 35 10.34 3.30 -4.52
CA ILE A 35 9.93 2.24 -3.61
C ILE A 35 10.92 2.02 -2.45
N THR A 36 12.15 2.54 -2.61
CA THR A 36 13.26 2.37 -1.64
C THR A 36 13.26 3.40 -0.51
N THR A 37 12.35 4.38 -0.52
CA THR A 37 12.37 5.46 0.46
C THR A 37 11.00 5.73 1.04
N THR A 38 10.91 5.67 2.37
CA THR A 38 9.82 6.13 3.24
C THR A 38 9.33 7.56 2.92
N ALA A 39 10.07 8.31 2.08
CA ALA A 39 9.74 9.63 1.55
C ALA A 39 8.59 9.66 0.52
N ALA A 40 8.14 8.50 0.02
CA ALA A 40 7.21 8.43 -1.11
C ALA A 40 5.72 8.51 -0.73
N VAL A 41 5.35 8.79 0.52
CA VAL A 41 3.97 9.17 0.83
C VAL A 41 3.77 10.64 0.46
N GLY A 42 3.72 10.90 -0.84
CA GLY A 42 3.89 12.23 -1.44
C GLY A 42 2.76 13.24 -1.20
N SER A 43 1.62 12.80 -0.67
CA SER A 43 0.50 13.66 -0.26
C SER A 43 -0.50 12.90 0.62
N ILE A 44 -1.35 13.63 1.36
CA ILE A 44 -2.46 13.03 2.11
C ILE A 44 -3.43 12.34 1.15
N ASP A 45 -3.72 12.93 -0.02
CA ASP A 45 -4.56 12.31 -1.06
C ASP A 45 -4.02 10.94 -1.51
N SER A 46 -2.69 10.79 -1.56
CA SER A 46 -2.04 9.52 -1.88
C SER A 46 -2.27 8.49 -0.78
N ILE A 47 -2.24 8.89 0.49
CA ILE A 47 -2.55 8.03 1.65
C ILE A 47 -4.01 7.60 1.61
N VAL A 48 -4.92 8.52 1.31
CA VAL A 48 -6.36 8.25 1.26
C VAL A 48 -6.66 7.19 0.22
N ALA A 49 -6.15 7.37 -1.00
CA ALA A 49 -6.33 6.40 -2.06
C ALA A 49 -5.68 5.04 -1.77
N LEU A 50 -4.46 5.06 -1.24
CA LEU A 50 -3.78 3.85 -0.79
C LEU A 50 -4.62 3.09 0.24
N THR A 51 -5.16 3.81 1.23
CA THR A 51 -5.98 3.26 2.30
C THR A 51 -7.24 2.63 1.74
N ALA A 52 -7.94 3.31 0.81
CA ALA A 52 -9.12 2.75 0.16
C ALA A 52 -8.78 1.45 -0.58
N VAL A 53 -7.66 1.39 -1.31
CA VAL A 53 -7.19 0.14 -1.95
C VAL A 53 -6.88 -0.94 -0.91
N GLY A 54 -6.18 -0.58 0.17
CA GLY A 54 -5.79 -1.50 1.22
C GLY A 54 -6.99 -2.12 1.94
N LEU A 55 -7.98 -1.30 2.29
CA LEU A 55 -9.20 -1.72 2.96
C LEU A 55 -10.07 -2.60 2.07
N ASN A 56 -10.25 -2.22 0.80
CA ASN A 56 -11.01 -3.00 -0.16
C ASN A 56 -10.37 -4.37 -0.46
N GLU A 57 -9.04 -4.42 -0.55
CA GLU A 57 -8.33 -5.68 -0.74
C GLU A 57 -8.33 -6.54 0.54
N GLY A 58 -8.27 -5.90 1.71
CA GLY A 58 -8.48 -6.55 3.01
C GLY A 58 -9.86 -7.20 3.10
N ALA A 59 -10.92 -6.43 2.83
CA ALA A 59 -12.30 -6.90 2.80
C ALA A 59 -12.49 -8.06 1.81
N ARG A 60 -11.98 -7.93 0.58
CA ARG A 60 -12.04 -9.00 -0.43
C ARG A 60 -11.38 -10.29 0.05
N ARG A 61 -10.26 -10.21 0.76
CA ARG A 61 -9.52 -11.39 1.24
C ARG A 61 -10.13 -12.03 2.47
N SER A 62 -10.82 -11.26 3.30
CA SER A 62 -11.55 -11.77 4.46
C SER A 62 -12.96 -12.27 4.12
N GLY A 63 -13.41 -12.10 2.87
CA GLY A 63 -14.77 -12.44 2.45
C GLY A 63 -15.82 -11.42 2.89
N SER A 64 -15.40 -10.22 3.30
CA SER A 64 -16.30 -9.11 3.62
C SER A 64 -16.81 -8.45 2.34
N GLU A 65 -18.10 -8.11 2.32
CA GLU A 65 -18.73 -7.35 1.24
C GLU A 65 -18.51 -5.83 1.37
N CYS A 66 -17.87 -5.36 2.45
CA CYS A 66 -17.57 -3.95 2.64
C CYS A 66 -16.75 -3.37 1.49
N ARG A 67 -17.15 -2.19 1.03
CA ARG A 67 -16.44 -1.39 0.04
C ARG A 67 -16.20 0.00 0.59
N TYR A 68 -14.98 0.48 0.45
CA TYR A 68 -14.55 1.79 0.92
C TYR A 68 -14.21 2.68 -0.28
N THR A 69 -14.73 3.89 -0.28
CA THR A 69 -14.39 4.97 -1.20
C THR A 69 -13.28 5.84 -0.60
N GLU A 70 -12.76 6.78 -1.39
CA GLU A 70 -11.83 7.79 -0.85
C GLU A 70 -12.53 8.71 0.15
N ASP A 71 -13.80 9.04 -0.07
CA ASP A 71 -14.61 9.86 0.85
C ASP A 71 -14.82 9.15 2.20
N ASP A 72 -15.11 7.83 2.20
CA ASP A 72 -15.20 7.06 3.45
C ASP A 72 -13.88 7.11 4.23
N VAL A 73 -12.74 7.16 3.54
CA VAL A 73 -11.43 7.23 4.17
C VAL A 73 -11.16 8.63 4.72
N TRP A 74 -11.59 9.69 4.04
CA TRP A 74 -11.56 11.04 4.59
C TRP A 74 -12.35 11.12 5.89
N ASP A 75 -13.57 10.58 5.90
CA ASP A 75 -14.40 10.54 7.12
C ASP A 75 -13.71 9.73 8.24
N ILE A 76 -13.04 8.63 7.92
CA ILE A 76 -12.25 7.86 8.90
C ILE A 76 -11.10 8.71 9.45
N PHE A 77 -10.37 9.45 8.62
CA PHE A 77 -9.26 10.29 9.07
C PHE A 77 -9.70 11.50 9.86
N ASP A 78 -10.86 12.09 9.55
CA ASP A 78 -11.43 13.18 10.34
C ASP A 78 -11.80 12.69 11.76
N ASN A 79 -12.33 11.47 11.88
CA ASN A 79 -12.67 10.86 13.17
C ASN A 79 -11.44 10.33 13.93
N GLU A 80 -10.48 9.73 13.20
CA GLU A 80 -9.32 9.04 13.75
C GLU A 80 -8.01 9.47 13.05
N PRO A 81 -7.53 10.73 13.22
CA PRO A 81 -6.40 11.27 12.46
C PRO A 81 -5.08 10.51 12.63
N HIS A 82 -4.92 9.80 13.74
CA HIS A 82 -3.74 8.98 14.02
C HIS A 82 -3.57 7.82 13.02
N LEU A 83 -4.66 7.36 12.39
CA LEU A 83 -4.63 6.28 11.41
C LEU A 83 -3.82 6.64 10.16
N VAL A 84 -3.67 7.93 9.83
CA VAL A 84 -2.84 8.38 8.70
C VAL A 84 -1.40 7.88 8.83
N LEU A 85 -0.81 8.01 10.02
CA LEU A 85 0.56 7.59 10.30
C LEU A 85 0.67 6.07 10.42
N GLU A 86 -0.31 5.43 11.08
CA GLU A 86 -0.34 3.98 11.24
C GLU A 86 -0.40 3.27 9.89
N ILE A 87 -1.31 3.70 9.02
CA ILE A 87 -1.49 3.10 7.70
C ILE A 87 -0.27 3.34 6.81
N THR A 88 0.32 4.53 6.89
CA THR A 88 1.58 4.83 6.19
C THR A 88 2.67 3.84 6.58
N GLN A 89 2.86 3.60 7.88
CA GLN A 89 3.85 2.62 8.35
C GLN A 89 3.49 1.20 7.90
N LEU A 90 2.22 0.81 8.00
CA LEU A 90 1.74 -0.50 7.57
C LEU A 90 1.98 -0.74 6.08
N PHE A 91 1.82 0.29 5.25
CA PHE A 91 2.11 0.23 3.82
C PHE A 91 3.60 -0.03 3.58
N VAL A 92 4.49 0.79 4.18
CA VAL A 92 5.95 0.64 4.05
C VAL A 92 6.40 -0.76 4.44
N ASP A 93 5.96 -1.25 5.61
CA ASP A 93 6.27 -2.60 6.08
C ASP A 93 5.80 -3.70 5.13
N SER A 94 4.68 -3.47 4.45
CA SER A 94 4.07 -4.46 3.56
C SER A 94 4.75 -4.49 2.18
N ILE A 95 5.27 -3.36 1.71
CA ILE A 95 5.90 -3.27 0.38
C ILE A 95 7.37 -3.60 0.41
N ALA A 96 8.12 -3.30 1.49
CA ALA A 96 9.55 -3.60 1.60
C ALA A 96 9.94 -5.04 1.16
N PRO A 97 9.27 -6.11 1.63
CA PRO A 97 9.59 -7.47 1.19
C PRO A 97 9.18 -7.76 -0.27
N LEU A 98 8.19 -7.05 -0.82
CA LEU A 98 7.78 -7.20 -2.22
C LEU A 98 8.82 -6.55 -3.14
N THR A 99 9.29 -5.37 -2.75
CA THR A 99 10.25 -4.59 -3.51
C THR A 99 11.62 -5.24 -3.51
N ASP A 100 12.03 -5.85 -2.40
CA ASP A 100 13.23 -6.68 -2.33
C ASP A 100 13.15 -7.89 -3.27
N LYS A 101 12.00 -8.56 -3.33
CA LYS A 101 11.77 -9.67 -4.27
C LYS A 101 11.86 -9.20 -5.72
N LEU A 102 11.24 -8.08 -6.07
CA LEU A 102 11.33 -7.50 -7.43
C LEU A 102 12.77 -7.10 -7.78
N GLY A 103 13.47 -6.40 -6.88
CA GLY A 103 14.87 -6.02 -7.06
C GLY A 103 15.81 -7.24 -7.19
N GLY A 104 15.57 -8.30 -6.43
CA GLY A 104 16.27 -9.58 -6.53
C GLY A 104 16.03 -10.30 -7.86
N MET A 105 14.79 -10.29 -8.37
CA MET A 105 14.45 -10.89 -9.67
C MET A 105 15.16 -10.19 -10.83
N VAL A 106 15.26 -8.85 -10.82
CA VAL A 106 15.99 -8.08 -11.85
C VAL A 106 17.49 -8.39 -11.84
N LYS A 107 18.09 -8.54 -10.65
CA LYS A 107 19.50 -8.92 -10.50
C LYS A 107 19.78 -10.32 -11.06
N ASN A 108 18.89 -11.28 -10.81
CA ASN A 108 19.04 -12.65 -11.29
C ASN A 108 18.80 -12.77 -12.82
N GLY A 109 17.84 -12.02 -13.38
CA GLY A 109 17.59 -11.99 -14.82
C GLY A 109 18.77 -11.42 -15.63
N ARG A 110 19.42 -10.36 -15.12
CA ARG A 110 20.64 -9.81 -15.74
C ARG A 110 21.84 -10.77 -15.66
N ALA A 111 21.97 -11.53 -14.57
CA ALA A 111 23.03 -12.54 -14.45
C ALA A 111 22.84 -13.72 -15.43
N ALA A 112 21.58 -14.12 -15.70
CA ALA A 112 21.26 -15.16 -16.67
C ALA A 112 21.48 -14.72 -18.12
N ALA A 113 21.20 -13.44 -18.45
CA ALA A 113 21.41 -12.89 -19.79
C ALA A 113 22.89 -12.69 -20.15
N ARG A 114 23.78 -12.59 -19.15
CA ARG A 114 25.23 -12.36 -19.34
C ARG A 114 26.05 -13.65 -19.50
N LYS A 115 25.39 -14.81 -19.41
CA LYS A 115 25.99 -16.17 -19.55
C LYS A 115 25.56 -16.90 -20.84
N ARG A 116 24.94 -16.19 -21.79
CA ARG A 116 24.56 -16.72 -23.10
C ARG A 116 25.36 -16.05 -24.20
#